data_AF-A0A7I8DGQ5-F1
#
_entry.id   AF-A0A7I8DGQ5-F1
#
_cell.length_a   1.000
_cell.length_b   1.000
_cell.length_c   1.000
_cell.angle_alpha   90.00
_cell.angle_beta   90.00
_cell.angle_gamma   90.00
#
_symmetry.space_group_name_H-M   'P 1'
#
loop_
_entity.id
_entity.type
_entity.pdbx_description
1 polymer ?
#
loop_
_entity_poly.entity_id
_entity_poly.type
_entity_poly.pdbx_seq_one_letter_code
_entity_poly.pdbx_strand_id
1 'polypeptide(L)'
;MEEGTKKERYVYIDNLRLLMIVFVVIMHLAVTYSGMGGWYVIESKELGAFQTAFFGLYQSFTQAYFMGFLFLISGYFVKNSYDKKGFGQFIYERFVRLGIPTLIYMLLINPFIMIVYLGYRGEGEGILKAYIHYITGFQFIGSSGPLWFAFALFIFNTVYACLRKGIKLQEKREKELPGRNAAVQVIFLIAVCTFLIRLIQPVGTSILNMQLCYFAQYIILFIAGITAGKYRWFSKLTYRDGRKWLFAALVPGIVCWGIMMIAGGALDGKQDLLNGGWYWQSAVYALWESFTAVAMSIGLLAVFREKYNRQSRLVKTLSDNSFAVYMFHPLIIIPITFALTALPADPVIKFLMACILGVPVSFLCTNYIFRRIPILNRVL
;
A
#
# COMPACT_ATOMS: atom_id res chain seq x y z
N MET A 1 -10.08 -7.72 42.91
CA MET A 1 -9.02 -7.20 42.04
C MET A 1 -9.22 -7.81 40.66
N GLU A 2 -10.01 -7.16 39.80
CA GLU A 2 -10.13 -7.57 38.40
C GLU A 2 -8.86 -7.13 37.66
N GLU A 3 -7.91 -8.05 37.51
CA GLU A 3 -6.87 -7.91 36.49
C GLU A 3 -7.54 -8.00 35.11
N GLY A 4 -8.06 -6.87 34.65
CA GLY A 4 -8.46 -6.69 33.27
C GLY A 4 -7.28 -7.04 32.39
N THR A 5 -7.36 -8.21 31.73
CA THR A 5 -6.37 -8.68 30.75
C THR A 5 -6.00 -7.54 29.81
N LYS A 6 -4.83 -6.94 30.03
CA LYS A 6 -4.29 -5.88 29.18
C LYS A 6 -4.26 -6.43 27.77
N LYS A 7 -5.13 -5.89 26.91
CA LYS A 7 -5.22 -6.22 25.49
C LYS A 7 -3.79 -6.11 24.92
N GLU A 8 -3.18 -7.24 24.60
CA GLU A 8 -1.80 -7.30 24.14
C GLU A 8 -1.72 -6.57 22.78
N ARG A 9 -1.36 -5.29 22.80
CA ARG A 9 -1.24 -4.45 21.61
C ARG A 9 0.09 -4.81 20.96
N TYR A 10 0.04 -5.31 19.73
CA TYR A 10 1.24 -5.61 18.95
C TYR A 10 1.92 -4.32 18.48
N VAL A 11 2.74 -3.72 19.35
CA VAL A 11 3.40 -2.42 19.11
C VAL A 11 4.23 -2.44 17.82
N TYR A 12 4.93 -3.54 17.55
CA TYR A 12 5.70 -3.69 16.31
C TYR A 12 4.83 -3.64 15.03
N ILE A 13 3.57 -4.07 15.08
CA ILE A 13 2.64 -3.98 13.94
C ILE A 13 2.25 -2.53 13.67
N ASP A 14 2.06 -1.75 14.73
CA ASP A 14 1.76 -0.32 14.60
C ASP A 14 2.96 0.44 14.01
N ASN A 15 4.18 0.11 14.45
CA ASN A 15 5.42 0.64 13.85
C ASN A 15 5.57 0.25 12.37
N LEU A 16 5.25 -1.00 12.02
CA LEU A 16 5.26 -1.46 10.64
C LEU A 16 4.24 -0.71 9.78
N ARG A 17 3.01 -0.52 10.27
CA ARG A 17 1.99 0.26 9.56
C ARG A 17 2.43 1.71 9.36
N LEU A 18 3.00 2.33 10.39
CA LEU A 18 3.56 3.68 10.28
C LEU A 18 4.62 3.75 9.18
N LEU A 19 5.56 2.80 9.14
CA LEU A 19 6.56 2.73 8.09
C LEU A 19 5.92 2.61 6.70
N MET A 20 4.91 1.75 6.54
CA MET A 20 4.22 1.60 5.25
C MET A 20 3.53 2.89 4.82
N ILE A 21 2.89 3.63 5.74
CA ILE A 21 2.29 4.92 5.41
C ILE A 21 3.34 5.96 4.99
N VAL A 22 4.49 5.99 5.66
CA VAL A 22 5.61 6.85 5.23
C VAL A 22 6.03 6.49 3.80
N PHE A 23 6.16 5.20 3.49
CA PHE A 23 6.47 4.76 2.12
C PHE A 23 5.37 5.09 1.11
N VAL A 24 4.09 5.08 1.48
CA VAL A 24 3.01 5.55 0.60
C VAL A 24 3.21 7.02 0.22
N VAL A 25 3.56 7.89 1.18
CA VAL A 25 3.78 9.31 0.89
C VAL A 25 5.00 9.50 -0.02
N ILE A 26 6.11 8.82 0.29
CA ILE A 26 7.34 8.89 -0.50
C ILE A 26 7.13 8.29 -1.90
N MET A 27 6.34 7.23 -2.04
CA MET A 27 5.98 6.66 -3.34
C MET A 27 5.30 7.71 -4.23
N HIS A 28 4.28 8.40 -3.74
CA HIS A 28 3.60 9.42 -4.56
C HIS A 28 4.48 10.61 -4.90
N LEU A 29 5.38 11.01 -3.99
CA LEU A 29 6.42 12.00 -4.31
C LEU A 29 7.36 11.48 -5.41
N ALA A 30 7.76 10.21 -5.37
CA ALA A 30 8.58 9.60 -6.42
C ALA A 30 7.84 9.57 -7.76
N VAL A 31 6.54 9.24 -7.77
CA VAL A 31 5.72 9.28 -9.00
C VAL A 31 5.66 10.69 -9.57
N THR A 32 5.52 11.73 -8.73
CA THR A 32 5.52 13.13 -9.19
C THR A 32 6.77 13.47 -10.01
N TYR A 33 7.96 13.11 -9.51
CA TYR A 33 9.23 13.48 -10.16
C TYR A 33 9.70 12.50 -11.22
N SER A 34 9.18 11.27 -11.21
CA SER A 34 9.61 10.22 -12.14
C SER A 34 8.67 9.99 -13.31
N GLY A 35 7.39 10.35 -13.18
CA GLY A 35 6.34 10.01 -14.14
C GLY A 35 6.03 8.50 -14.23
N MET A 36 6.67 7.66 -13.42
CA MET A 36 6.47 6.21 -13.43
C MET A 36 5.30 5.82 -12.52
N GLY A 37 4.07 5.91 -13.05
CA GLY A 37 2.84 5.51 -12.35
C GLY A 37 1.73 6.55 -12.47
N GLY A 38 0.62 6.31 -11.77
CA GLY A 38 -0.51 7.23 -11.75
C GLY A 38 -0.47 8.15 -10.53
N TRP A 39 -0.41 9.46 -10.76
CA TRP A 39 -0.55 10.47 -9.70
C TRP A 39 -1.23 11.74 -10.21
N TYR A 40 -1.69 12.59 -9.29
CA TYR A 40 -2.37 13.85 -9.58
C TYR A 40 -1.52 14.84 -10.38
N VAL A 41 -0.22 14.90 -10.10
CA VAL A 41 0.71 15.84 -10.73
C VAL A 41 1.98 15.10 -11.08
N ILE A 42 2.44 15.28 -12.31
CA ILE A 42 3.73 14.75 -12.80
C ILE A 42 4.52 15.94 -13.29
N GLU A 43 5.77 16.06 -12.83
CA GLU A 43 6.69 17.05 -13.36
C GLU A 43 7.21 16.56 -14.72
N SER A 44 6.80 17.24 -15.78
CA SER A 44 7.21 16.92 -17.16
C SER A 44 8.69 17.27 -17.38
N LYS A 45 9.58 16.37 -16.97
CA LYS A 45 11.02 16.48 -17.24
C LYS A 45 11.57 15.12 -17.67
N GLU A 46 12.35 15.12 -18.76
CA GLU A 46 13.05 13.92 -19.20
C GLU A 46 14.05 13.45 -18.13
N LEU A 47 14.02 12.15 -17.84
CA LEU A 47 14.93 11.53 -16.89
C LEU A 47 16.16 11.00 -17.62
N GLY A 48 17.34 11.26 -17.06
CA GLY A 48 18.55 10.54 -17.46
C GLY A 48 18.56 9.09 -16.95
N ALA A 49 19.58 8.33 -17.37
CA ALA A 49 19.74 6.93 -16.99
C ALA A 49 19.84 6.72 -15.47
N PHE A 50 20.57 7.61 -14.77
CA PHE A 50 20.71 7.56 -13.32
C PHE A 50 19.37 7.76 -12.60
N GLN A 51 18.62 8.81 -12.97
CA GLN A 51 17.34 9.13 -12.36
C GLN A 51 16.31 8.02 -12.62
N THR A 52 16.28 7.50 -13.85
CA THR A 52 15.44 6.35 -14.23
C THR A 52 15.77 5.12 -13.39
N ALA A 53 17.04 4.77 -13.24
CA ALA A 53 17.46 3.64 -12.41
C ALA A 53 17.15 3.86 -10.91
N PHE A 54 17.39 5.07 -10.39
CA PHE A 54 17.12 5.44 -9.00
C PHE A 54 15.63 5.31 -8.66
N PHE A 55 14.77 5.97 -9.43
CA PHE A 55 13.33 5.92 -9.22
C PHE A 55 12.74 4.56 -9.57
N GLY A 56 13.25 3.90 -10.60
CA GLY A 56 12.85 2.55 -10.98
C GLY A 56 13.12 1.56 -9.86
N LEU A 57 14.31 1.59 -9.26
CA LEU A 57 14.67 0.72 -8.14
C LEU A 57 13.78 1.00 -6.94
N TYR A 58 13.68 2.26 -6.51
CA TYR A 58 12.89 2.64 -5.35
C TYR A 58 11.41 2.24 -5.50
N GLN A 59 10.79 2.60 -6.63
CA GLN A 59 9.36 2.39 -6.85
C GLN A 59 9.04 0.91 -7.06
N SER A 60 9.74 0.20 -7.94
CA SER A 60 9.46 -1.23 -8.16
C SER A 60 9.72 -2.07 -6.90
N PHE A 61 10.81 -1.79 -6.17
CA PHE A 61 11.13 -2.53 -4.95
C PHE A 61 10.11 -2.25 -3.85
N THR A 62 9.69 -1.00 -3.66
CA THR A 62 8.68 -0.64 -2.66
C THR A 62 7.32 -1.24 -3.05
N GLN A 63 6.92 -1.08 -4.33
CA GLN A 63 5.67 -1.61 -4.88
C GLN A 63 5.55 -3.12 -4.71
N ALA A 64 6.66 -3.84 -4.83
CA ALA A 64 6.70 -5.29 -4.76
C ALA A 64 6.18 -5.86 -3.44
N TYR A 65 6.27 -5.15 -2.31
CA TYR A 65 5.86 -5.74 -1.02
C TYR A 65 4.86 -4.94 -0.22
N PHE A 66 4.92 -3.60 -0.20
CA PHE A 66 4.30 -2.81 0.86
C PHE A 66 2.76 -2.94 0.94
N MET A 67 2.04 -2.93 -0.18
CA MET A 67 0.58 -3.11 -0.18
C MET A 67 0.19 -4.55 0.16
N GLY A 68 0.86 -5.53 -0.46
CA GLY A 68 0.64 -6.94 -0.15
C GLY A 68 0.91 -7.27 1.32
N PHE A 69 1.89 -6.61 1.91
CA PHE A 69 2.22 -6.69 3.33
C PHE A 69 1.12 -6.13 4.22
N LEU A 70 0.51 -4.99 3.87
CA LEU A 70 -0.65 -4.45 4.59
C LEU A 70 -1.87 -5.38 4.48
N PHE A 71 -2.08 -6.05 3.34
CA PHE A 71 -3.08 -7.10 3.19
C PHE A 71 -2.76 -8.33 4.06
N LEU A 72 -1.50 -8.77 4.12
CA LEU A 72 -1.06 -9.86 5.00
C LEU A 72 -1.36 -9.56 6.48
N ILE A 73 -0.97 -8.37 6.96
CA ILE A 73 -1.26 -7.91 8.32
C ILE A 73 -2.78 -7.86 8.55
N SER A 74 -3.54 -7.33 7.60
CA SER A 74 -4.99 -7.25 7.72
C SER A 74 -5.64 -8.62 7.83
N GLY A 75 -5.20 -9.58 7.00
CA GLY A 75 -5.64 -10.98 7.04
C GLY A 75 -5.32 -11.64 8.38
N TYR A 76 -4.15 -11.37 8.98
CA TYR A 76 -3.78 -11.92 10.29
C TYR A 76 -4.78 -11.58 11.39
N PHE A 77 -5.34 -10.36 11.37
CA PHE A 77 -6.27 -9.90 12.40
C PHE A 77 -7.75 -10.10 12.07
N VAL A 78 -8.10 -10.43 10.82
CA VAL A 78 -9.51 -10.45 10.38
C VAL A 78 -10.34 -11.49 11.12
N LYS A 79 -9.81 -12.71 11.29
CA LYS A 79 -10.50 -13.82 11.98
C LYS A 79 -10.86 -13.45 13.41
N ASN A 80 -9.87 -13.03 14.20
CA ASN A 80 -10.08 -12.67 15.60
C ASN A 80 -11.01 -11.46 15.76
N SER A 81 -11.01 -10.53 14.80
CA SER A 81 -11.96 -9.41 14.81
C SER A 81 -13.38 -9.86 14.47
N TYR A 82 -13.56 -10.81 13.55
CA TYR A 82 -14.87 -11.33 13.17
C TYR A 82 -15.46 -12.19 14.30
N ASP A 83 -14.69 -13.14 14.82
CA ASP A 83 -15.16 -14.08 15.86
C ASP A 83 -15.60 -13.36 17.15
N LYS A 84 -15.03 -12.18 17.46
CA LYS A 84 -15.40 -11.37 18.62
C LYS A 84 -16.65 -10.51 18.41
N LYS A 85 -17.00 -10.18 17.17
CA LYS A 85 -18.04 -9.18 16.85
C LYS A 85 -19.27 -9.79 16.15
N GLY A 86 -19.11 -10.92 15.48
CA GLY A 86 -20.11 -11.45 14.57
C GLY A 86 -20.24 -10.60 13.29
N PHE A 87 -21.11 -11.02 12.38
CA PHE A 87 -21.20 -10.45 11.03
C PHE A 87 -21.57 -8.95 11.01
N GLY A 88 -22.69 -8.58 11.63
CA GLY A 88 -23.25 -7.22 11.52
C GLY A 88 -22.30 -6.16 12.08
N GLN A 89 -21.88 -6.32 13.34
CA GLN A 89 -20.96 -5.41 14.01
C GLN A 89 -19.59 -5.36 13.32
N PHE A 90 -19.10 -6.50 12.80
CA PHE A 90 -17.84 -6.53 12.05
C PHE A 90 -17.91 -5.67 10.78
N ILE A 91 -18.96 -5.83 9.96
CA ILE A 91 -19.13 -5.05 8.73
C ILE A 91 -19.32 -3.57 9.05
N TYR A 92 -20.18 -3.25 10.02
CA TYR A 92 -20.43 -1.86 10.44
C TYR A 92 -19.13 -1.15 10.84
N GLU A 93 -18.33 -1.76 11.72
CA GLU A 93 -17.07 -1.14 12.15
C GLU A 93 -16.05 -0.99 11.02
N ARG A 94 -16.02 -1.91 10.05
CA ARG A 94 -15.16 -1.81 8.87
C ARG A 94 -15.66 -0.73 7.92
N PHE A 95 -16.97 -0.60 7.74
CA PHE A 95 -17.56 0.46 6.95
C PHE A 95 -17.25 1.83 7.57
N VAL A 96 -17.39 1.98 8.89
CA VAL A 96 -17.03 3.23 9.58
C VAL A 96 -15.55 3.55 9.40
N ARG A 97 -14.64 2.59 9.57
CA ARG A 97 -13.19 2.87 9.55
C ARG A 97 -12.56 2.94 8.16
N LEU A 98 -13.17 2.32 7.15
CA LEU A 98 -12.60 2.21 5.80
C LEU A 98 -13.55 2.79 4.75
N GLY A 99 -14.83 2.42 4.80
CA GLY A 99 -15.84 2.89 3.84
C GLY A 99 -16.09 4.39 3.94
N ILE A 100 -16.40 4.91 5.12
CA ILE A 100 -16.69 6.34 5.32
C ILE A 100 -15.50 7.23 4.89
N PRO A 101 -14.24 6.98 5.34
CA PRO A 101 -13.08 7.75 4.86
C PRO A 101 -12.91 7.71 3.33
N THR A 102 -13.10 6.52 2.73
CA THR A 102 -13.01 6.37 1.28
C THR A 102 -14.09 7.18 0.57
N LEU A 103 -15.34 7.14 1.04
CA LEU A 103 -16.44 7.94 0.47
C LEU A 103 -16.20 9.44 0.64
N ILE A 104 -15.74 9.90 1.80
CA ILE A 104 -15.34 11.29 2.02
C ILE A 104 -14.26 11.70 1.02
N TYR A 105 -13.28 10.83 0.80
CA TYR A 105 -12.22 11.12 -0.17
C TYR A 105 -12.77 11.21 -1.60
N MET A 106 -13.55 10.22 -2.03
CA MET A 106 -14.14 10.16 -3.37
C MET A 106 -15.10 11.31 -3.64
N LEU A 107 -15.90 11.73 -2.66
CA LEU A 107 -16.95 12.73 -2.86
C LEU A 107 -16.50 14.15 -2.55
N LEU A 108 -15.49 14.36 -1.71
CA LEU A 108 -15.08 15.70 -1.28
C LEU A 108 -13.61 16.00 -1.61
N ILE A 109 -12.67 15.16 -1.18
CA ILE A 109 -11.24 15.47 -1.27
C ILE A 109 -10.75 15.38 -2.71
N ASN A 110 -11.05 14.29 -3.41
CA ASN A 110 -10.65 14.10 -4.79
C ASN A 110 -11.20 15.19 -5.73
N PRO A 111 -12.52 15.49 -5.76
CA PRO A 111 -13.04 16.56 -6.60
C PRO A 111 -12.50 17.93 -6.17
N PHE A 112 -12.25 18.18 -4.88
CA PHE A 112 -11.55 19.39 -4.48
C PHE A 112 -10.16 19.49 -5.11
N ILE A 113 -9.36 18.43 -5.08
CA ILE A 113 -8.04 18.40 -5.72
C ILE A 113 -8.19 18.62 -7.23
N MET A 114 -9.02 17.83 -7.92
CA MET A 114 -9.10 17.87 -9.37
C MET A 114 -9.73 19.16 -9.90
N ILE A 115 -10.90 19.54 -9.39
CA ILE A 115 -11.71 20.65 -9.89
C ILE A 115 -11.19 21.96 -9.33
N VAL A 116 -11.02 22.06 -8.00
CA VAL A 116 -10.68 23.35 -7.37
C VAL A 116 -9.19 23.62 -7.54
N TYR A 117 -8.34 22.67 -7.15
CA TYR A 117 -6.92 22.92 -7.02
C TYR A 117 -6.14 22.79 -8.34
N LEU A 118 -6.43 21.76 -9.14
CA LEU A 118 -5.78 21.51 -10.43
C LEU A 118 -6.53 22.11 -11.63
N GLY A 119 -7.75 22.60 -11.42
CA GLY A 119 -8.51 23.29 -12.48
C GLY A 119 -9.06 22.39 -13.57
N TYR A 120 -9.17 21.07 -13.34
CA TYR A 120 -9.81 20.14 -14.28
C TYR A 120 -11.33 20.32 -14.27
N ARG A 121 -11.82 21.35 -14.98
CA ARG A 121 -13.23 21.76 -14.95
C ARG A 121 -14.00 21.51 -16.25
N GLY A 122 -13.40 20.89 -17.27
CA GLY A 122 -13.97 20.92 -18.63
C GLY A 122 -13.92 22.34 -19.20
N GLU A 123 -13.96 22.49 -20.52
CA GLU A 123 -13.82 23.81 -21.14
C GLU A 123 -14.98 24.74 -20.73
N GLY A 124 -14.64 25.84 -20.04
CA GLY A 124 -15.57 26.92 -19.71
C GLY A 124 -16.56 26.66 -18.57
N GLU A 125 -16.51 25.53 -17.86
CA GLU A 125 -17.45 25.27 -16.76
C GLU A 125 -17.02 25.89 -15.43
N GLY A 126 -17.98 26.45 -14.68
CA GLY A 126 -17.79 26.84 -13.29
C GLY A 126 -17.65 25.62 -12.35
N ILE A 127 -17.04 25.82 -11.17
CA ILE A 127 -16.77 24.76 -10.17
C ILE A 127 -17.99 23.90 -9.87
N LEU A 128 -19.16 24.52 -9.67
CA LEU A 128 -20.39 23.82 -9.32
C LEU A 128 -20.85 22.87 -10.43
N LYS A 129 -20.76 23.30 -11.69
CA LYS A 129 -21.20 22.50 -12.84
C LYS A 129 -20.30 21.28 -13.05
N ALA A 130 -18.97 21.48 -12.96
CA ALA A 130 -17.99 20.40 -13.00
C ALA A 130 -18.22 19.38 -11.88
N TYR A 131 -18.55 19.84 -10.66
CA TYR A 131 -18.86 18.94 -9.54
C TYR A 131 -20.18 18.16 -9.76
N ILE A 132 -21.23 18.82 -10.27
CA ILE A 132 -22.47 18.13 -10.62
C ILE A 132 -22.20 17.05 -11.67
N HIS A 133 -21.46 17.38 -12.73
CA HIS A 133 -21.10 16.44 -13.78
C HIS A 133 -20.32 15.23 -13.23
N TYR A 134 -19.36 15.47 -12.34
CA TYR A 134 -18.60 14.43 -11.64
C TYR A 134 -19.51 13.46 -10.86
N ILE A 135 -20.54 13.98 -10.19
CA ILE A 135 -21.49 13.17 -9.42
C ILE A 135 -22.48 12.44 -10.34
N THR A 136 -23.13 13.13 -11.26
CA THR A 136 -24.16 12.55 -12.15
C THR A 136 -23.56 11.57 -13.15
N GLY A 137 -22.30 11.76 -13.53
CA GLY A 137 -21.54 10.85 -14.39
C GLY A 137 -20.94 9.65 -13.65
N PHE A 138 -21.20 9.50 -12.34
CA PHE A 138 -20.66 8.43 -11.49
C PHE A 138 -19.12 8.33 -11.49
N GLN A 139 -18.41 9.41 -11.84
CA GLN A 139 -16.95 9.44 -11.90
C GLN A 139 -16.32 9.21 -10.52
N PHE A 140 -17.07 9.54 -9.45
CA PHE A 140 -16.63 9.31 -8.09
C PHE A 140 -16.32 7.83 -7.79
N ILE A 141 -16.98 6.87 -8.43
CA ILE A 141 -16.79 5.42 -8.18
C ILE A 141 -15.34 4.99 -8.46
N GLY A 142 -14.71 5.60 -9.47
CA GLY A 142 -13.31 5.34 -9.83
C GLY A 142 -12.32 6.29 -9.16
N SER A 143 -12.74 7.14 -8.23
CA SER A 143 -11.94 8.28 -7.75
C SER A 143 -11.44 8.12 -6.32
N SER A 144 -11.07 6.90 -5.94
CA SER A 144 -10.58 6.59 -4.59
C SER A 144 -9.18 7.14 -4.30
N GLY A 145 -8.44 7.60 -5.33
CA GLY A 145 -7.07 8.11 -5.22
C GLY A 145 -6.16 7.17 -4.42
N PRO A 146 -5.34 7.67 -3.48
CA PRO A 146 -4.56 6.84 -2.57
C PRO A 146 -5.40 5.88 -1.73
N LEU A 147 -6.67 6.21 -1.42
CA LEU A 147 -7.53 5.38 -0.56
C LEU A 147 -8.04 4.10 -1.23
N TRP A 148 -7.64 3.79 -2.47
CA TRP A 148 -7.98 2.54 -3.14
C TRP A 148 -7.72 1.31 -2.27
N PHE A 149 -6.65 1.31 -1.46
CA PHE A 149 -6.36 0.18 -0.56
C PHE A 149 -7.36 0.06 0.58
N ALA A 150 -7.86 1.17 1.13
CA ALA A 150 -8.91 1.12 2.15
C ALA A 150 -10.21 0.56 1.55
N PHE A 151 -10.53 0.94 0.31
CA PHE A 151 -11.67 0.43 -0.43
C PHE A 151 -11.53 -1.07 -0.73
N ALA A 152 -10.41 -1.50 -1.31
CA ALA A 152 -10.12 -2.91 -1.58
C ALA A 152 -10.13 -3.74 -0.29
N LEU A 153 -9.55 -3.21 0.79
CA LEU A 153 -9.55 -3.88 2.08
C LEU A 153 -10.97 -4.02 2.66
N PHE A 154 -11.83 -3.01 2.49
CA PHE A 154 -13.24 -3.13 2.87
C PHE A 154 -13.93 -4.28 2.10
N ILE A 155 -13.70 -4.39 0.78
CA ILE A 155 -14.20 -5.50 -0.04
C ILE A 155 -13.70 -6.85 0.49
N PHE A 156 -12.40 -6.98 0.77
CA PHE A 156 -11.81 -8.22 1.28
C PHE A 156 -12.41 -8.65 2.63
N ASN A 157 -12.63 -7.69 3.53
CA ASN A 157 -13.30 -7.94 4.81
C ASN A 157 -14.75 -8.39 4.60
N THR A 158 -15.48 -7.76 3.68
CA THR A 158 -16.87 -8.11 3.36
C THR A 158 -16.97 -9.52 2.77
N VAL A 159 -16.12 -9.85 1.79
CA VAL A 159 -16.04 -11.20 1.21
C VAL A 159 -15.72 -12.23 2.30
N TYR A 160 -14.73 -11.96 3.16
CA TYR A 160 -14.39 -12.84 4.27
C TYR A 160 -15.59 -13.07 5.21
N ALA A 161 -16.31 -12.01 5.59
CA ALA A 161 -17.47 -12.09 6.47
C ALA A 161 -18.61 -12.90 5.83
N CYS A 162 -18.87 -12.72 4.55
CA CYS A 162 -19.87 -13.50 3.80
C CYS A 162 -19.49 -14.98 3.73
N LEU A 163 -18.22 -15.30 3.41
CA LEU A 163 -17.73 -16.68 3.40
C LEU A 163 -17.82 -17.34 4.79
N ARG A 164 -17.59 -16.58 5.87
CA ARG A 164 -17.71 -17.08 7.25
C ARG A 164 -19.13 -17.40 7.69
N LYS A 165 -20.16 -16.85 7.03
CA LYS A 165 -21.55 -17.28 7.26
C LYS A 165 -21.79 -18.71 6.78
N GLY A 166 -21.19 -19.08 5.63
CA GLY A 166 -21.34 -20.41 5.03
C GLY A 166 -20.34 -21.45 5.56
N ILE A 167 -19.18 -21.01 6.06
CA ILE A 167 -18.09 -21.90 6.46
C ILE A 167 -17.81 -21.78 7.96
N LYS A 168 -18.16 -22.85 8.71
CA LYS A 168 -17.66 -23.04 10.08
C LYS A 168 -16.19 -23.44 10.03
N LEU A 169 -15.29 -22.48 10.19
CA LEU A 169 -13.87 -22.77 10.44
C LEU A 169 -13.75 -23.57 11.73
N GLN A 170 -13.21 -24.78 11.63
CA GLN A 170 -12.82 -25.59 12.80
C GLN A 170 -11.90 -24.79 13.74
N GLU A 171 -12.04 -25.08 15.04
CA GLU A 171 -11.30 -24.44 16.12
C GLU A 171 -9.78 -24.65 16.05
N LYS A 172 -9.06 -23.92 16.92
CA LYS A 172 -7.61 -23.85 17.01
C LYS A 172 -6.98 -25.25 17.16
N ARG A 173 -6.58 -25.87 16.06
CA ARG A 173 -5.44 -26.78 16.06
C ARG A 173 -4.18 -25.95 15.99
N GLU A 174 -3.26 -26.10 16.93
CA GLU A 174 -1.94 -25.52 16.75
C GLU A 174 -1.23 -26.25 15.60
N LYS A 175 -0.68 -25.48 14.66
CA LYS A 175 0.15 -26.02 13.58
C LYS A 175 1.55 -25.42 13.70
N GLU A 176 2.56 -26.21 13.37
CA GLU A 176 3.93 -25.72 13.28
C GLU A 176 4.06 -24.62 12.22
N LEU A 177 5.13 -23.82 12.36
CA LEU A 177 5.45 -22.82 11.36
C LEU A 177 5.79 -23.54 10.04
N PRO A 178 5.18 -23.15 8.92
CA PRO A 178 5.47 -23.79 7.64
C PRO A 178 6.94 -23.54 7.27
N GLY A 179 7.62 -24.58 6.79
CA GLY A 179 9.01 -24.50 6.39
C GLY A 179 9.22 -23.68 5.11
N ARG A 180 10.49 -23.53 4.70
CA ARG A 180 10.90 -22.76 3.51
C ARG A 180 10.16 -23.18 2.24
N ASN A 181 9.85 -24.46 2.08
CA ASN A 181 9.16 -24.99 0.90
C ASN A 181 7.77 -24.38 0.72
N ALA A 182 7.03 -24.15 1.81
CA ALA A 182 5.73 -23.50 1.74
C ALA A 182 5.85 -22.03 1.32
N ALA A 183 6.89 -21.32 1.77
CA ALA A 183 7.14 -19.95 1.31
C ALA A 183 7.45 -19.93 -0.19
N VAL A 184 8.26 -20.88 -0.68
CA VAL A 184 8.56 -21.03 -2.12
C VAL A 184 7.29 -21.34 -2.93
N GLN A 185 6.40 -22.20 -2.42
CA GLN A 185 5.11 -22.48 -3.06
C GLN A 185 4.23 -21.24 -3.15
N VAL A 186 4.16 -20.43 -2.08
CA VAL A 186 3.42 -19.16 -2.09
C VAL A 186 4.03 -18.18 -3.09
N ILE A 187 5.36 -18.06 -3.14
CA ILE A 187 6.06 -17.22 -4.12
C ILE A 187 5.70 -17.64 -5.55
N PHE A 188 5.78 -18.93 -5.85
CA PHE A 188 5.49 -19.45 -7.18
C PHE A 188 4.01 -19.27 -7.54
N LEU A 189 3.10 -19.51 -6.61
CA LEU A 189 1.66 -19.30 -6.81
C LEU A 189 1.36 -17.83 -7.12
N ILE A 190 1.93 -16.89 -6.35
CA ILE A 190 1.77 -15.46 -6.64
C ILE A 190 2.35 -15.13 -8.02
N ALA A 191 3.55 -15.61 -8.34
CA ALA A 191 4.23 -15.32 -9.60
C ALA A 191 3.42 -15.78 -10.81
N VAL A 192 2.92 -17.02 -10.79
CA VAL A 192 2.10 -17.58 -11.87
C VAL A 192 0.79 -16.81 -12.00
N CYS A 193 0.06 -16.59 -10.91
CA CYS A 193 -1.21 -15.85 -10.97
C CYS A 193 -1.01 -14.40 -11.44
N THR A 194 0.03 -13.71 -10.96
CA THR A 194 0.37 -12.35 -11.38
C THR A 194 0.72 -12.31 -12.87
N PHE A 195 1.55 -13.23 -13.36
CA PHE A 195 1.89 -13.32 -14.78
C PHE A 195 0.64 -13.54 -15.65
N LEU A 196 -0.23 -14.47 -15.27
CA LEU A 196 -1.48 -14.75 -16.00
C LEU A 196 -2.42 -13.54 -16.04
N ILE A 197 -2.55 -12.80 -14.93
CA ILE A 197 -3.37 -11.57 -14.91
C ILE A 197 -2.74 -10.50 -15.81
N ARG A 198 -1.41 -10.36 -15.82
CA ARG A 198 -0.68 -9.38 -16.65
C ARG A 198 -0.79 -9.63 -18.16
N LEU A 199 -1.28 -10.80 -18.59
CA LEU A 199 -1.62 -11.04 -19.99
C LEU A 199 -2.84 -10.22 -20.46
N ILE A 200 -3.76 -9.90 -19.54
CA ILE A 200 -5.03 -9.20 -19.82
C ILE A 200 -5.04 -7.80 -19.21
N GLN A 201 -4.40 -7.65 -18.06
CA GLN A 201 -4.29 -6.40 -17.29
C GLN A 201 -2.80 -6.10 -17.06
N PRO A 202 -2.08 -5.59 -18.06
CA PRO A 202 -0.68 -5.22 -17.90
C PRO A 202 -0.51 -4.11 -16.85
N VAL A 203 0.69 -3.99 -16.28
CA VAL A 203 1.03 -2.88 -15.37
C VAL A 203 0.74 -1.54 -16.06
N GLY A 204 0.08 -0.64 -15.33
CA GLY A 204 -0.41 0.64 -15.85
C GLY A 204 -1.91 0.67 -16.18
N THR A 205 -2.57 -0.48 -16.34
CA THR A 205 -4.04 -0.51 -16.46
C THR A 205 -4.70 -0.44 -15.09
N SER A 206 -5.87 0.20 -15.02
CA SER A 206 -6.63 0.30 -13.77
C SER A 206 -8.13 0.14 -14.00
N ILE A 207 -8.78 -0.51 -13.03
CA ILE A 207 -10.24 -0.62 -12.95
C ILE A 207 -10.65 -0.07 -11.59
N LEU A 208 -11.54 0.93 -11.57
CA LEU A 208 -11.93 1.64 -10.34
C LEU A 208 -10.74 2.19 -9.54
N ASN A 209 -9.72 2.71 -10.24
CA ASN A 209 -8.46 3.20 -9.65
C ASN A 209 -7.66 2.12 -8.89
N MET A 210 -7.84 0.86 -9.27
CA MET A 210 -7.06 -0.27 -8.78
C MET A 210 -6.33 -0.96 -9.94
N GLN A 211 -5.02 -1.12 -9.82
CA GLN A 211 -4.24 -1.90 -10.78
C GLN A 211 -4.38 -3.39 -10.46
N LEU A 212 -5.24 -4.08 -11.22
CA LEU A 212 -5.59 -5.48 -10.95
C LEU A 212 -4.43 -6.46 -11.14
N CYS A 213 -3.39 -6.05 -11.87
CA CYS A 213 -2.16 -6.82 -12.05
C CYS A 213 -1.47 -7.22 -10.74
N TYR A 214 -1.69 -6.48 -9.65
CA TYR A 214 -1.14 -6.80 -8.33
C TYR A 214 -2.10 -7.59 -7.41
N PHE A 215 -3.35 -7.80 -7.81
CA PHE A 215 -4.37 -8.36 -6.92
C PHE A 215 -4.15 -9.85 -6.61
N ALA A 216 -3.48 -10.61 -7.48
CA ALA A 216 -3.06 -11.98 -7.16
C ALA A 216 -2.23 -12.00 -5.86
N GLN A 217 -1.20 -11.15 -5.78
CA GLN A 217 -0.38 -11.00 -4.57
C GLN A 217 -1.22 -10.58 -3.37
N TYR A 218 -2.09 -9.59 -3.52
CA TYR A 218 -2.89 -9.06 -2.42
C TYR A 218 -3.85 -10.10 -1.84
N ILE A 219 -4.54 -10.85 -2.71
CA ILE A 219 -5.47 -11.92 -2.33
C ILE A 219 -4.72 -13.05 -1.63
N ILE A 220 -3.64 -13.55 -2.24
CA ILE A 220 -2.88 -14.69 -1.70
C ILE A 220 -2.25 -14.32 -0.36
N LEU A 221 -1.66 -13.12 -0.22
CA LEU A 221 -1.08 -12.67 1.03
C LEU A 221 -2.16 -12.40 2.10
N PHE A 222 -3.34 -11.91 1.74
CA PHE A 222 -4.46 -11.79 2.69
C PHE A 222 -4.88 -13.16 3.22
N ILE A 223 -5.00 -14.18 2.36
CA ILE A 223 -5.31 -15.58 2.73
C ILE A 223 -4.18 -16.18 3.58
N ALA A 224 -2.93 -15.96 3.22
CA ALA A 224 -1.77 -16.36 4.01
C ALA A 224 -1.82 -15.70 5.40
N GLY A 225 -2.25 -14.44 5.48
CA GLY A 225 -2.50 -13.71 6.71
C GLY A 225 -3.56 -14.38 7.57
N ILE A 226 -4.73 -14.70 7.00
CA ILE A 226 -5.81 -15.42 7.71
C ILE A 226 -5.29 -16.71 8.33
N THR A 227 -4.55 -17.49 7.55
CA THR A 227 -3.95 -18.76 7.97
C THR A 227 -2.92 -18.55 9.07
N ALA A 228 -2.03 -17.56 8.91
CA ALA A 228 -1.03 -17.19 9.91
C ALA A 228 -1.67 -16.73 11.22
N GLY A 229 -2.77 -15.99 11.16
CA GLY A 229 -3.55 -15.55 12.32
C GLY A 229 -4.24 -16.69 13.05
N LYS A 230 -4.76 -17.68 12.29
CA LYS A 230 -5.36 -18.90 12.85
C LYS A 230 -4.34 -19.71 13.67
N TYR A 231 -3.11 -19.84 13.17
CA TYR A 231 -2.06 -20.68 13.77
C TYR A 231 -1.00 -19.90 14.59
N ARG A 232 -1.19 -18.59 14.78
CA ARG A 232 -0.26 -17.69 15.47
C ARG A 232 1.17 -17.76 14.92
N TRP A 233 1.32 -17.87 13.60
CA TRP A 233 2.64 -18.03 12.97
C TRP A 233 3.57 -16.83 13.18
N PHE A 234 3.03 -15.62 13.35
CA PHE A 234 3.85 -14.43 13.60
C PHE A 234 4.61 -14.50 14.92
N SER A 235 4.11 -15.21 15.95
CA SER A 235 4.85 -15.41 17.20
C SER A 235 5.89 -16.53 17.12
N LYS A 236 5.73 -17.47 16.15
CA LYS A 236 6.63 -18.62 15.96
C LYS A 236 7.84 -18.31 15.08
N LEU A 237 7.79 -17.23 14.29
CA LEU A 237 8.90 -16.85 13.41
C LEU A 237 10.16 -16.55 14.22
N THR A 238 11.33 -17.03 13.82
CA THR A 238 12.59 -16.71 14.53
C THR A 238 13.23 -15.45 13.95
N TYR A 239 13.96 -14.68 14.78
CA TYR A 239 14.72 -13.52 14.30
C TYR A 239 15.80 -13.93 13.28
N ARG A 240 16.45 -15.08 13.49
CA ARG A 240 17.50 -15.60 12.59
C ARG A 240 16.94 -15.87 11.19
N ASP A 241 15.79 -16.51 11.10
CA ASP A 241 15.18 -16.82 9.79
C ASP A 241 14.64 -15.56 9.12
N GLY A 242 13.98 -14.67 9.87
CA GLY A 242 13.54 -13.39 9.34
C GLY A 242 14.69 -12.55 8.78
N ARG A 243 15.82 -12.47 9.49
CA ARG A 243 17.00 -11.74 9.01
C ARG A 243 17.56 -12.33 7.71
N LYS A 244 17.55 -13.65 7.55
CA LYS A 244 17.97 -14.30 6.29
C LYS A 244 17.05 -13.94 5.12
N TRP A 245 15.73 -13.95 5.34
CA TRP A 245 14.75 -13.54 4.33
C TRP A 245 14.89 -12.06 3.97
N LEU A 246 15.06 -11.19 4.97
CA LEU A 246 15.29 -9.76 4.74
C LEU A 246 16.58 -9.51 3.95
N PHE A 247 17.67 -10.18 4.33
CA PHE A 247 18.93 -10.11 3.59
C PHE A 247 18.77 -10.61 2.15
N ALA A 248 18.06 -11.73 1.95
CA ALA A 248 17.82 -12.28 0.62
C ALA A 248 17.01 -11.33 -0.27
N ALA A 249 16.03 -10.62 0.29
CA ALA A 249 15.27 -9.60 -0.42
C ALA A 249 16.12 -8.36 -0.76
N LEU A 250 16.91 -7.87 0.19
CA LEU A 250 17.66 -6.62 0.03
C LEU A 250 18.93 -6.77 -0.81
N VAL A 251 19.67 -7.87 -0.68
CA VAL A 251 20.97 -8.01 -1.36
C VAL A 251 20.80 -8.78 -2.67
N PRO A 252 20.55 -10.11 -2.68
CA PRO A 252 20.23 -10.81 -3.92
C PRO A 252 19.05 -10.20 -4.68
N GLY A 253 17.98 -9.77 -4.01
CA GLY A 253 16.82 -9.20 -4.68
C GLY A 253 17.14 -7.92 -5.45
N ILE A 254 17.92 -6.99 -4.90
CA ILE A 254 18.33 -5.76 -5.62
C ILE A 254 19.29 -6.10 -6.77
N VAL A 255 20.23 -7.04 -6.58
CA VAL A 255 21.14 -7.48 -7.65
C VAL A 255 20.37 -8.13 -8.80
N CYS A 256 19.44 -9.04 -8.50
CA CYS A 256 18.58 -9.68 -9.50
C CYS A 256 17.71 -8.66 -10.24
N TRP A 257 17.22 -7.64 -9.53
CA TRP A 257 16.49 -6.54 -10.15
C TRP A 257 17.34 -5.81 -11.20
N GLY A 258 18.57 -5.44 -10.83
CA GLY A 258 19.49 -4.74 -11.75
C GLY A 258 19.82 -5.58 -12.99
N ILE A 259 20.13 -6.87 -12.80
CA ILE A 259 20.38 -7.81 -13.90
C ILE A 259 19.16 -7.91 -14.81
N MET A 260 17.95 -8.05 -14.25
CA MET A 260 16.71 -8.15 -15.01
C MET A 260 16.40 -6.87 -15.78
N MET A 261 16.63 -5.68 -15.21
CA MET A 261 16.39 -4.41 -15.91
C MET A 261 17.36 -4.23 -17.09
N ILE A 262 18.64 -4.61 -16.91
CA ILE A 262 19.63 -4.56 -17.99
C ILE A 262 19.30 -5.60 -19.07
N ALA A 263 19.13 -6.88 -18.69
CA ALA A 263 18.87 -7.97 -19.62
C ALA A 263 17.49 -7.88 -20.30
N GLY A 264 16.52 -7.28 -19.62
CA GLY A 264 15.17 -7.05 -20.13
C GLY A 264 15.07 -5.90 -21.13
N GLY A 265 16.15 -5.14 -21.35
CA GLY A 265 16.17 -4.01 -22.28
C GLY A 265 15.47 -2.75 -21.75
N ALA A 266 15.35 -2.60 -20.42
CA ALA A 266 14.70 -1.42 -19.84
C ALA A 266 15.46 -0.12 -20.15
N LEU A 267 16.80 -0.22 -20.35
CA LEU A 267 17.66 0.89 -20.79
C LEU A 267 17.51 1.17 -22.30
N ASP A 268 17.00 0.21 -23.07
CA ASP A 268 16.74 0.34 -24.51
C ASP A 268 15.30 0.81 -24.80
N GLY A 269 14.59 1.30 -23.79
CA GLY A 269 13.18 1.72 -23.91
C GLY A 269 12.17 0.57 -24.01
N LYS A 270 12.57 -0.70 -23.80
CA LYS A 270 11.68 -1.88 -23.91
C LYS A 270 10.92 -2.18 -22.62
N GLN A 271 10.55 -1.15 -21.87
CA GLN A 271 9.90 -1.29 -20.55
C GLN A 271 8.54 -1.99 -20.64
N ASP A 272 7.83 -1.85 -21.76
CA ASP A 272 6.54 -2.49 -21.99
C ASP A 272 6.59 -4.03 -21.92
N LEU A 273 7.75 -4.62 -22.22
CA LEU A 273 7.95 -6.08 -22.12
C LEU A 273 7.89 -6.58 -20.66
N LEU A 274 8.19 -5.71 -19.68
CA LEU A 274 8.05 -6.03 -18.26
C LEU A 274 6.60 -5.89 -17.77
N ASN A 275 5.83 -4.98 -18.38
CA ASN A 275 4.51 -4.60 -17.92
C ASN A 275 3.47 -5.72 -18.11
N GLY A 276 3.58 -6.53 -19.16
CA GLY A 276 2.65 -7.65 -19.40
C GLY A 276 2.89 -8.35 -20.72
N GLY A 277 1.99 -9.27 -21.10
CA GLY A 277 2.09 -10.06 -22.32
C GLY A 277 2.96 -11.32 -22.22
N TRP A 278 3.03 -12.07 -23.33
CA TRP A 278 3.73 -13.37 -23.42
C TRP A 278 5.26 -13.21 -23.56
N TYR A 279 5.85 -12.48 -22.62
CA TYR A 279 7.29 -12.19 -22.60
C TYR A 279 7.95 -12.79 -21.36
N TRP A 280 9.16 -13.30 -21.54
CA TRP A 280 9.95 -13.84 -20.43
C TRP A 280 10.28 -12.74 -19.39
N GLN A 281 10.43 -11.49 -19.84
CA GLN A 281 10.66 -10.33 -18.98
C GLN A 281 9.52 -10.15 -17.97
N SER A 282 8.27 -10.20 -18.44
CA SER A 282 7.10 -10.10 -17.56
C SER A 282 7.02 -11.26 -16.56
N ALA A 283 7.34 -12.49 -17.00
CA ALA A 283 7.36 -13.67 -16.14
C ALA A 283 8.45 -13.58 -15.05
N VAL A 284 9.67 -13.19 -15.42
CA VAL A 284 10.78 -13.00 -14.47
C VAL A 284 10.48 -11.85 -13.51
N TYR A 285 9.87 -10.76 -13.99
CA TYR A 285 9.48 -9.64 -13.15
C TYR A 285 8.40 -10.05 -12.14
N ALA A 286 7.38 -10.81 -12.56
CA ALA A 286 6.36 -11.34 -11.65
C ALA A 286 6.96 -12.27 -10.58
N LEU A 287 7.96 -13.09 -10.95
CA LEU A 287 8.67 -13.95 -10.00
C LEU A 287 9.49 -13.15 -8.99
N TRP A 288 10.26 -12.17 -9.47
CA TRP A 288 11.06 -11.29 -8.63
C TRP A 288 10.19 -10.48 -7.66
N GLU A 289 9.08 -9.93 -8.13
CA GLU A 289 8.11 -9.19 -7.33
C GLU A 289 7.53 -10.08 -6.23
N SER A 290 7.10 -11.29 -6.59
CA SER A 290 6.54 -12.28 -5.66
C SER A 290 7.54 -12.73 -4.60
N PHE A 291 8.80 -12.95 -5.00
CA PHE A 291 9.90 -13.28 -4.09
C PHE A 291 10.12 -12.13 -3.09
N THR A 292 10.27 -10.91 -3.60
CA THR A 292 10.48 -9.71 -2.78
C THR A 292 9.32 -9.49 -1.83
N ALA A 293 8.07 -9.66 -2.28
CA ALA A 293 6.86 -9.56 -1.48
C ALA A 293 6.91 -10.46 -0.24
N VAL A 294 7.16 -11.76 -0.44
CA VAL A 294 7.16 -12.77 0.62
C VAL A 294 8.38 -12.62 1.52
N ALA A 295 9.56 -12.41 0.93
CA ALA A 295 10.82 -12.28 1.66
C ALA A 295 10.85 -11.03 2.55
N MET A 296 10.42 -9.88 2.02
CA MET A 296 10.27 -8.65 2.81
C MET A 296 9.21 -8.81 3.90
N SER A 297 8.07 -9.46 3.60
CA SER A 297 7.01 -9.68 4.59
C SER A 297 7.50 -10.49 5.78
N ILE A 298 8.17 -11.62 5.54
CA ILE A 298 8.74 -12.46 6.60
C ILE A 298 9.83 -11.70 7.35
N GLY A 299 10.73 -11.04 6.61
CA GLY A 299 11.87 -10.32 7.19
C GLY A 299 11.46 -9.17 8.08
N LEU A 300 10.58 -8.29 7.60
CA LEU A 300 10.10 -7.14 8.34
C LEU A 300 9.33 -7.56 9.60
N LEU A 301 8.47 -8.58 9.53
CA LEU A 301 7.75 -9.07 10.70
C LEU A 301 8.70 -9.53 11.80
N ALA A 302 9.70 -10.36 11.48
CA ALA A 302 10.62 -10.87 12.49
C ALA A 302 11.53 -9.78 13.06
N VAL A 303 12.07 -8.90 12.21
CA VAL A 303 12.97 -7.83 12.65
C VAL A 303 12.22 -6.81 13.49
N PHE A 304 11.02 -6.38 13.08
CA PHE A 304 10.25 -5.41 13.86
C PHE A 304 9.76 -6.00 15.18
N ARG A 305 9.34 -7.26 15.20
CA ARG A 305 8.93 -7.92 16.44
C ARG A 305 10.06 -8.01 17.45
N GLU A 306 11.30 -8.25 17.00
CA GLU A 306 12.44 -8.41 17.90
C GLU A 306 13.12 -7.09 18.27
N LYS A 307 13.31 -6.19 17.30
CA LYS A 307 14.12 -4.97 17.45
C LYS A 307 13.30 -3.69 17.61
N TYR A 308 12.06 -3.66 17.11
CA TYR A 308 11.23 -2.45 17.05
C TYR A 308 9.85 -2.66 17.69
N ASN A 309 9.78 -3.43 18.79
CA ASN A 309 8.55 -3.68 19.55
C ASN A 309 8.34 -2.71 20.71
N ARG A 310 8.86 -1.48 20.59
CA ARG A 310 8.68 -0.39 21.54
C ARG A 310 8.35 0.89 20.78
N GLN A 311 7.64 1.80 21.43
CA GLN A 311 7.31 3.12 20.88
C GLN A 311 7.76 4.20 21.86
N SER A 312 8.52 5.18 21.35
CA SER A 312 8.69 6.45 22.06
C SER A 312 7.40 7.26 21.97
N ARG A 313 7.29 8.35 22.76
CA ARG A 313 6.13 9.26 22.69
C ARG A 313 5.91 9.78 21.28
N LEU A 314 6.99 10.14 20.57
CA LEU A 314 6.93 10.62 19.19
C LEU A 314 6.39 9.54 18.25
N VAL A 315 6.95 8.33 18.26
CA VAL A 315 6.53 7.26 17.34
C VAL A 315 5.08 6.85 17.59
N LYS A 316 4.64 6.85 18.86
CA LYS A 316 3.23 6.62 19.19
C LYS A 316 2.33 7.70 18.57
N THR A 317 2.68 8.98 18.72
CA THR A 317 1.93 10.09 18.11
C THR A 317 1.88 9.95 16.59
N LEU A 318 3.00 9.65 15.93
CA LEU A 318 3.05 9.43 14.49
C LEU A 318 2.17 8.24 14.07
N SER A 319 2.27 7.12 14.79
CA SER A 319 1.47 5.93 14.53
C SER A 319 -0.03 6.20 14.67
N ASP A 320 -0.45 6.94 15.70
CA ASP A 320 -1.85 7.28 15.93
C ASP A 320 -2.38 8.28 14.86
N ASN A 321 -1.50 8.95 14.12
CA ASN A 321 -1.85 9.86 13.01
C ASN A 321 -1.74 9.20 11.61
N SER A 322 -1.23 7.97 11.51
CA SER A 322 -0.85 7.34 10.24
C SER A 322 -2.01 7.22 9.24
N PHE A 323 -3.21 6.81 9.69
CA PHE A 323 -4.36 6.67 8.80
C PHE A 323 -4.85 8.02 8.26
N ALA A 324 -4.82 9.06 9.09
CA ALA A 324 -5.20 10.40 8.69
C ALA A 324 -4.17 11.01 7.72
N VAL A 325 -2.86 10.76 7.92
CA VAL A 325 -1.83 11.12 6.92
C VAL A 325 -2.09 10.41 5.60
N TYR A 326 -2.39 9.12 5.63
CA TYR A 326 -2.74 8.36 4.43
C TYR A 326 -3.92 8.95 3.66
N MET A 327 -4.92 9.51 4.34
CA MET A 327 -6.05 10.19 3.70
C MET A 327 -5.72 11.60 3.18
N PHE A 328 -4.97 12.40 3.94
CA PHE A 328 -4.82 13.84 3.66
C PHE A 328 -3.50 14.25 3.04
N HIS A 329 -2.49 13.37 2.96
CA HIS A 329 -1.20 13.70 2.33
C HIS A 329 -1.32 14.32 0.92
N PRO A 330 -2.30 13.98 0.04
CA PRO A 330 -2.39 14.61 -1.28
C PRO A 330 -2.63 16.12 -1.20
N LEU A 331 -3.43 16.58 -0.23
CA LEU A 331 -3.68 18.01 0.00
C LEU A 331 -2.42 18.79 0.43
N ILE A 332 -1.36 18.08 0.80
CA ILE A 332 -0.16 18.65 1.41
C ILE A 332 1.01 18.53 0.44
N ILE A 333 1.24 17.33 -0.11
CA ILE A 333 2.39 17.09 -0.98
C ILE A 333 2.22 17.76 -2.33
N ILE A 334 0.99 17.89 -2.85
CA ILE A 334 0.77 18.52 -4.16
C ILE A 334 1.21 20.01 -4.13
N PRO A 335 0.79 20.86 -3.18
CA PRO A 335 1.33 22.22 -3.03
C PRO A 335 2.84 22.30 -2.85
N ILE A 336 3.41 21.39 -2.05
CA ILE A 336 4.87 21.35 -1.85
C ILE A 336 5.57 21.07 -3.18
N THR A 337 5.07 20.11 -3.97
CA THR A 337 5.68 19.77 -5.26
C THR A 337 5.53 20.88 -6.29
N PHE A 338 4.40 21.61 -6.32
CA PHE A 338 4.24 22.80 -7.16
C PHE A 338 5.20 23.92 -6.77
N ALA A 339 5.38 24.18 -5.47
CA ALA A 339 6.34 25.18 -5.00
C ALA A 339 7.78 24.84 -5.42
N LEU A 340 8.12 23.55 -5.47
CA LEU A 340 9.43 23.05 -5.91
C LEU A 340 9.60 23.03 -7.43
N THR A 341 8.53 23.24 -8.22
CA THR A 341 8.63 23.31 -9.69
C THR A 341 9.52 24.48 -10.14
N ALA A 342 9.43 25.62 -9.45
CA ALA A 342 10.22 26.82 -9.77
C ALA A 342 11.73 26.66 -9.54
N LEU A 343 12.16 25.65 -8.77
CA LEU A 343 13.57 25.40 -8.51
C LEU A 343 14.22 24.70 -9.72
N PRO A 344 15.27 25.23 -10.36
CA PRO A 344 15.96 24.57 -11.46
C PRO A 344 16.96 23.51 -10.93
N ALA A 345 16.44 22.45 -10.31
CA ALA A 345 17.23 21.36 -9.73
C ALA A 345 17.01 20.01 -10.44
N ASP A 346 17.90 19.06 -10.15
CA ASP A 346 17.75 17.67 -10.54
C ASP A 346 16.50 17.03 -9.90
N PRO A 347 15.74 16.18 -10.62
CA PRO A 347 14.54 15.54 -10.08
C PRO A 347 14.76 14.76 -8.77
N VAL A 348 15.92 14.14 -8.59
CA VAL A 348 16.24 13.41 -7.36
C VAL A 348 16.42 14.38 -6.19
N ILE A 349 17.06 15.54 -6.43
CA ILE A 349 17.20 16.58 -5.40
C ILE A 349 15.83 17.12 -5.00
N LYS A 350 14.97 17.44 -5.98
CA LYS A 350 13.60 17.90 -5.70
C LYS A 350 12.80 16.85 -4.93
N PHE A 351 12.91 15.58 -5.33
CA PHE A 351 12.29 14.46 -4.62
C PHE A 351 12.73 14.37 -3.16
N LEU A 352 14.03 14.45 -2.88
CA LEU A 352 14.55 14.40 -1.51
C LEU A 352 14.07 15.61 -0.69
N MET A 353 14.07 16.81 -1.26
CA MET A 353 13.52 18.00 -0.62
C MET A 353 12.02 17.84 -0.32
N ALA A 354 11.26 17.34 -1.28
CA ALA A 354 9.84 17.08 -1.12
C ALA A 354 9.57 16.01 -0.07
N CYS A 355 10.44 15.02 0.12
CA CYS A 355 10.32 14.03 1.20
C CYS A 355 10.59 14.64 2.57
N ILE A 356 11.68 15.43 2.68
CA ILE A 356 12.08 16.11 3.91
C ILE A 356 11.01 17.11 4.38
N LEU A 357 10.29 17.74 3.45
CA LEU A 357 9.20 18.67 3.77
C LEU A 357 7.85 17.94 3.88
N GLY A 358 7.48 17.19 2.86
CA GLY A 358 6.16 16.59 2.69
C GLY A 358 5.80 15.58 3.77
N VAL A 359 6.73 14.71 4.19
CA VAL A 359 6.44 13.72 5.23
C VAL A 359 6.21 14.41 6.58
N PRO A 360 7.13 15.24 7.12
CA PRO A 360 6.90 15.92 8.41
C PRO A 360 5.68 16.85 8.39
N VAL A 361 5.51 17.66 7.34
CA VAL A 361 4.35 18.57 7.24
C VAL A 361 3.06 17.78 7.20
N SER A 362 3.02 16.61 6.54
CA SER A 362 1.85 15.74 6.55
C SER A 362 1.45 15.29 7.96
N PHE A 363 2.43 14.86 8.77
CA PHE A 363 2.17 14.48 10.15
C PHE A 363 1.78 15.68 11.03
N LEU A 364 2.42 16.84 10.85
CA LEU A 364 2.12 18.06 11.60
C LEU A 364 0.69 18.55 11.32
N CYS A 365 0.33 18.75 10.04
CA CYS A 365 -1.02 19.18 9.66
C CYS A 365 -2.08 18.20 10.15
N THR A 366 -1.81 16.90 10.06
CA THR A 366 -2.75 15.88 10.55
C THR A 366 -2.96 15.95 12.05
N ASN A 367 -1.88 16.10 12.82
CA ASN A 367 -1.91 16.12 14.27
C ASN A 367 -2.58 17.40 14.83
N TYR A 368 -2.34 18.55 14.21
CA TYR A 368 -2.82 19.83 14.70
C TYR A 368 -4.13 20.32 14.06
N ILE A 369 -4.43 19.91 12.82
CA ILE A 369 -5.58 20.40 12.05
C ILE A 369 -6.61 19.28 11.83
N PHE A 370 -6.28 18.25 11.05
CA PHE A 370 -7.30 17.31 10.56
C PHE A 370 -7.94 16.45 11.65
N ARG A 371 -7.17 15.95 12.62
CA ARG A 371 -7.73 15.16 13.73
C ARG A 371 -8.51 15.97 14.77
N ARG A 372 -8.45 17.29 14.72
CA ARG A 372 -9.26 18.16 15.58
C ARG A 372 -10.69 18.31 15.07
N ILE A 373 -10.97 17.88 13.83
CA ILE A 373 -12.31 17.90 13.25
C ILE A 373 -13.16 16.81 13.93
N PRO A 374 -14.25 17.15 14.65
CA PRO A 374 -14.99 16.21 15.50
C PRO A 374 -15.56 15.00 14.75
N ILE A 375 -15.98 15.21 13.50
CA ILE A 375 -16.53 14.17 12.62
C ILE A 375 -15.43 13.15 12.26
N LEU A 376 -14.21 13.63 12.01
CA LEU A 376 -13.08 12.80 11.62
C LEU A 376 -12.49 12.02 12.80
N ASN A 377 -12.53 12.56 14.02
CA ASN A 377 -11.96 11.91 15.20
C ASN A 377 -12.66 10.58 15.60
N ARG A 378 -13.92 10.38 15.18
CA ARG A 378 -14.64 9.10 15.40
C ARG A 378 -14.27 8.03 14.36
N VAL A 379 -13.68 8.44 13.26
CA VAL A 379 -13.51 7.65 12.04
C VAL A 379 -12.03 7.35 11.76
N LEU A 380 -11.12 8.28 12.12
CA LEU A 380 -9.68 8.24 11.84
C LEU A 380 -8.82 7.67 12.98
#